data_AF-A0A498JJK1-F1
#
_entry.id   AF-A0A498JJK1-F1
#
_cell.length_a   1.000
_cell.length_b   1.000
_cell.length_c   1.000
_cell.angle_alpha   90.00
_cell.angle_beta   90.00
_cell.angle_gamma   90.00
#
_symmetry.space_group_name_H-M   'P 1'
#
loop_
_entity.id
_entity.type
_entity.pdbx_description
1 polymer ?
#
loop_
_entity_poly.entity_id
_entity_poly.type
_entity_poly.pdbx_seq_one_letter_code
_entity_poly.pdbx_strand_id
1 'polypeptide(L)' 'MAAPRKAASFEFHSAKFRKLTVDSLFELLVHAWLLPTPIDLQDVLMRLTFDNVRMITFGVDPGCLQPGLPKIPFAEA' A
#
# COMPACT_ATOMS: atom_id res chain seq x y z
N MET A 1 -10.39 4.89 18.08
CA MET A 1 -10.04 6.25 18.53
C MET A 1 -10.00 7.12 17.29
N ALA A 2 -10.98 8.01 17.10
CA ALA A 2 -11.11 8.78 15.86
C ALA A 2 -10.06 9.89 15.82
N ALA A 3 -9.08 9.81 14.92
CA ALA A 3 -8.12 10.88 14.70
C ALA A 3 -8.85 12.13 14.18
N PRO A 4 -8.58 13.34 14.71
CA PRO A 4 -9.22 14.56 14.24
C PRO A 4 -8.84 14.82 12.78
N ARG A 5 -9.80 15.26 11.96
CA ARG A 5 -9.65 15.47 10.49
C ARG A 5 -8.35 16.19 10.09
N LYS A 6 -7.93 17.20 10.87
CA LYS A 6 -6.71 17.97 10.61
C LYS A 6 -5.42 17.17 10.82
N ALA A 7 -5.38 16.27 11.80
CA ALA A 7 -4.22 15.41 12.06
C ALA A 7 -4.09 14.34 10.97
N ALA A 8 -5.22 13.74 10.56
CA ALA A 8 -5.24 12.78 9.46
C ALA A 8 -4.70 13.41 8.16
N SER A 9 -5.16 14.61 7.79
CA SER A 9 -4.66 15.33 6.60
C SER A 9 -3.15 15.57 6.62
N PHE A 10 -2.55 15.78 7.80
CA PHE A 10 -1.11 15.99 7.93
C PHE A 10 -0.31 14.68 7.77
N GLU A 11 -0.84 13.56 8.29
CA GLU A 11 -0.20 12.25 8.13
C GLU A 11 -0.21 11.76 6.68
N PHE A 12 -1.31 11.98 5.94
CA PHE A 12 -1.43 11.66 4.50
C PHE A 12 -0.35 12.32 3.63
N HIS A 13 0.15 13.49 4.03
CA HIS A 13 1.18 14.23 3.28
C HIS A 13 2.57 14.12 3.91
N SER A 14 2.73 13.31 4.96
CA SER A 14 4.02 13.15 5.62
C SER A 14 5.08 12.57 4.67
N ALA A 15 6.33 12.98 4.87
CA ALA A 15 7.46 12.44 4.11
C ALA A 15 7.58 10.91 4.28
N LYS A 16 7.20 10.38 5.45
CA LYS A 16 7.17 8.95 5.75
C LYS A 16 6.16 8.21 4.87
N PHE A 17 4.93 8.71 4.76
CA PHE A 17 3.87 8.12 3.94
C PHE A 17 4.23 8.11 2.46
N ARG A 18 4.76 9.23 1.95
CA ARG A 18 5.22 9.33 0.57
C ARG A 18 6.35 8.35 0.27
N LYS A 19 7.31 8.20 1.19
CA LYS A 19 8.43 7.28 1.03
C LYS A 19 7.95 5.84 0.96
N LEU A 20 7.10 5.41 1.90
CA LEU A 20 6.53 4.06 1.90
C LEU A 20 5.76 3.75 0.61
N THR A 21 4.91 4.68 0.15
CA THR A 21 4.19 4.52 -1.13
C THR A 21 5.13 4.32 -2.31
N VAL A 22 6.21 5.11 -2.39
CA VAL A 22 7.18 5.02 -3.49
C VAL A 22 7.99 3.73 -3.41
N ASP A 23 8.46 3.36 -2.22
CA ASP A 23 9.26 2.15 -2.02
C ASP A 23 8.44 0.89 -2.37
N SER A 24 7.18 0.79 -1.92
CA SER A 24 6.31 -0.35 -2.21
C SER A 24 5.95 -0.47 -3.71
N LEU A 25 5.72 0.66 -4.40
CA LEU A 25 5.48 0.65 -5.84
C LEU A 25 6.74 0.31 -6.64
N PHE A 26 7.91 0.78 -6.19
CA PHE A 26 9.18 0.47 -6.82
C PHE A 26 9.48 -1.04 -6.73
N GLU A 27 9.32 -1.65 -5.55
CA GLU A 27 9.50 -3.10 -5.38
C GLU A 27 8.57 -3.91 -6.28
N LEU A 28 7.30 -3.52 -6.38
CA LEU A 28 6.33 -4.17 -7.25
C LEU A 28 6.71 -4.06 -8.74
N LEU A 29 7.14 -2.87 -9.19
CA LEU A 29 7.56 -2.65 -10.56
C LEU A 29 8.84 -3.41 -10.90
N VAL A 30 9.81 -3.48 -9.99
CA VAL A 30 11.01 -4.30 -10.15
C VAL A 30 10.63 -5.77 -10.30
N HIS A 31 9.70 -6.27 -9.48
CA HIS A 31 9.27 -7.66 -9.53
C HIS A 31 8.54 -7.98 -10.84
N ALA A 32 7.63 -7.11 -11.28
CA ALA A 32 6.91 -7.27 -12.53
C ALA A 32 7.77 -7.02 -13.78
N TRP A 33 8.90 -6.34 -13.64
CA TRP A 33 9.88 -6.24 -14.73
C TRP A 33 10.69 -7.54 -14.88
N LEU A 34 10.95 -8.23 -13.78
CA LEU A 34 11.67 -9.52 -13.76
C LEU A 34 10.79 -10.70 -14.20
N LEU A 35 9.47 -10.58 -14.09
CA LEU A 35 8.50 -11.61 -14.46
C LEU A 35 7.53 -11.05 -15.51
N PRO A 36 7.43 -11.63 -16.72
CA PRO A 36 6.52 -11.17 -17.77
C PRO A 36 5.06 -11.58 -17.48
N THR A 37 4.60 -11.35 -16.25
CA THR A 37 3.25 -11.62 -15.81
C THR A 37 2.43 -10.33 -15.88
N PRO A 38 1.22 -10.37 -16.47
CA PRO A 38 0.32 -9.23 -16.42
C PRO A 38 0.01 -8.88 -14.96
N ILE A 39 0.14 -7.60 -14.63
CA ILE A 39 -0.24 -7.08 -13.31
C ILE A 39 -1.69 -6.62 -13.41
N ASP A 40 -2.52 -7.06 -12.47
CA ASP A 40 -3.83 -6.44 -12.28
C ASP A 40 -3.67 -5.11 -11.51
N LEU A 41 -3.81 -4.00 -12.24
CA LEU A 41 -3.70 -2.67 -11.67
C LEU A 41 -4.79 -2.40 -10.62
N GLN A 42 -5.97 -3.02 -10.73
CA GLN A 42 -7.03 -2.86 -9.75
C GLN A 42 -6.62 -3.48 -8.40
N ASP A 43 -6.10 -4.71 -8.43
CA ASP A 43 -5.59 -5.41 -7.25
C ASP A 43 -4.44 -4.62 -6.58
N VAL A 44 -3.51 -4.09 -7.38
CA VAL A 44 -2.39 -3.28 -6.87
C VAL A 44 -2.86 -1.98 -6.21
N LEU A 45 -3.73 -1.22 -6.87
CA LEU A 45 -4.24 0.05 -6.31
C LEU A 45 -5.09 -0.21 -5.06
N MET A 46 -5.78 -1.34 -5.00
CA MET A 46 -6.57 -1.74 -3.85
C MET A 46 -5.68 -2.08 -2.65
N ARG A 47 -4.63 -2.88 -2.84
CA ARG A 47 -3.63 -3.19 -1.81
C ARG A 47 -2.88 -1.96 -1.33
N LEU A 48 -2.49 -1.08 -2.26
CA LEU A 48 -1.89 0.21 -1.94
C LEU A 48 -2.79 1.06 -1.04
N THR A 49 -4.07 1.15 -1.38
CA THR A 49 -5.05 1.93 -0.60
C THR A 49 -5.20 1.34 0.81
N PHE A 50 -5.20 0.02 0.92
CA PHE A 50 -5.32 -0.66 2.20
C PHE A 50 -4.10 -0.47 3.10
N ASP A 51 -2.89 -0.63 2.57
CA ASP A 51 -1.64 -0.39 3.28
C ASP A 51 -1.58 1.05 3.79
N ASN A 52 -1.96 1.99 2.93
CA ASN A 52 -2.03 3.41 3.25
C ASN A 52 -3.02 3.70 4.39
N VAL A 53 -4.23 3.15 4.34
CA VAL A 53 -5.23 3.33 5.40
C VAL A 53 -4.79 2.71 6.71
N ARG A 54 -4.20 1.51 6.68
CA ARG A 54 -3.70 0.83 7.89
C ARG A 54 -2.51 1.56 8.51
N MET A 55 -1.57 2.02 7.68
CA MET A 55 -0.43 2.81 8.12
C MET A 55 -0.87 4.08 8.84
N ILE A 56 -1.91 4.77 8.34
CA ILE A 56 -2.44 5.99 8.97
C ILE A 56 -3.26 5.68 10.22
N THR A 57 -4.08 4.63 10.18
CA THR A 57 -5.00 4.32 11.28
C THR A 57 -4.30 3.69 12.47
N PHE A 58 -3.27 2.87 12.20
CA PHE A 58 -2.60 2.04 13.21
C PHE A 58 -1.10 2.34 13.33
N GLY A 59 -0.52 3.18 12.46
CA GLY A 59 0.92 3.46 12.46
C GLY A 59 1.79 2.31 11.94
N VAL A 60 1.17 1.24 11.43
CA VAL A 60 1.83 -0.01 11.03
C VAL A 60 1.58 -0.27 9.55
N ASP A 61 2.66 -0.47 8.80
CA ASP A 61 2.61 -0.93 7.41
C ASP A 61 2.39 -2.45 7.40
N PRO A 62 1.26 -2.94 6.86
CA PRO A 62 1.01 -4.37 6.75
C PRO A 62 1.77 -5.03 5.59
N GLY A 63 2.37 -4.26 4.67
CA GLY A 63 3.20 -4.79 3.58
C GLY A 63 2.44 -5.62 2.56
N CYS A 64 1.17 -5.32 2.28
CA CYS A 64 0.36 -6.10 1.33
C CYS A 64 0.83 -5.95 -0.13
N LEU A 65 1.73 -5.02 -0.42
CA LEU A 65 2.36 -4.87 -1.75
C LEU A 65 3.65 -5.69 -1.92
N GLN A 66 4.20 -6.33 -0.87
CA GLN A 66 5.48 -7.03 -0.95
C GLN A 66 5.38 -8.34 -1.77
N PRO A 67 6.42 -8.68 -2.58
CA PRO A 67 6.45 -9.91 -3.35
C PRO A 67 6.49 -11.14 -2.43
N GLY A 68 5.48 -12.02 -2.55
CA GLY A 68 5.22 -13.13 -1.61
C GLY A 68 3.88 -13.06 -0.88
N LEU A 69 3.07 -12.06 -1.22
CA LEU A 69 1.72 -11.76 -0.77
C LEU A 69 0.91 -12.89 -0.08
N PRO A 70 0.51 -12.71 1.19
CA PRO A 70 -0.62 -13.47 1.72
C PRO A 70 -1.86 -13.13 0.90
N LYS A 71 -2.61 -14.15 0.46
CA LYS A 71 -3.92 -13.97 -0.17
C LYS A 71 -4.80 -13.13 0.75
N ILE A 72 -5.25 -11.97 0.26
CA ILE A 72 -6.15 -11.12 1.03
C ILE A 72 -7.57 -11.40 0.55
N PRO A 73 -8.48 -11.90 1.41
CA PRO A 73 -9.81 -12.35 0.99
C PRO A 73 -10.67 -11.29 0.29
N PHE A 74 -10.37 -10.00 0.51
CA PHE A 74 -11.11 -8.90 -0.12
C PHE A 74 -10.56 -8.50 -1.50
N ALA A 75 -9.35 -8.95 -1.85
CA ALA A 75 -8.70 -8.68 -3.13
C ALA A 75 -8.91 -9.82 -4.15
N GLU A 76 -9.65 -10.88 -3.77
CA GLU A 76 -10.18 -11.87 -4.70
C GLU A 76 -11.51 -11.34 -5.27
N ALA A 77 -11.43 -10.60 -6.38
CA ALA A 77 -12.59 -10.21 -7.19
C ALA A 77 -12.70 -11.10 -8.44
#